data_AF-A0A2R7Y8P7-F1
#
_entry.id   AF-A0A2R7Y8P7-F1
#
_cell.length_a   1.000
_cell.length_b   1.000
_cell.length_c   1.000
_cell.angle_alpha   90.00
_cell.angle_beta   90.00
_cell.angle_gamma   90.00
#
_symmetry.space_group_name_H-M   'P 1'
#
loop_
_entity.id
_entity.type
_entity.pdbx_description
1 polymer ?
#
loop_
_entity_poly.entity_id
_entity_poly.type
_entity_poly.pdbx_seq_one_letter_code
_entity_poly.pdbx_strand_id
1 'polypeptide(L)'
;MLGIIDGGIHCSGNEPEACGEELATYIVRNFGSDVRMLHIGYHPGHIKALVKRFQRLYVTDLNKDTVGKVKHGLKIIDGSKNSELIGDVDIVLITGSAIVNKTIYDIVKEVYKHGKVGIIYGVSAKGAYALLKKKFKEFASIKYFCPYSVAKHHSEDRPPPRP
;
A
#
# COMPACT_ATOMS: atom_id res chain seq x y z
N MET A 1 -12.67 -3.06 -25.43
CA MET A 1 -11.92 -2.79 -24.18
C MET A 1 -11.72 -1.28 -24.11
N LEU A 2 -12.37 -0.58 -23.16
CA LEU A 2 -12.33 0.89 -23.08
C LEU A 2 -10.93 1.36 -22.69
N GLY A 3 -10.24 2.05 -23.60
CA GLY A 3 -8.89 2.58 -23.44
C GLY A 3 -8.79 3.71 -22.41
N ILE A 4 -8.79 3.34 -21.12
CA ILE A 4 -8.65 4.28 -19.99
C ILE A 4 -7.37 4.04 -19.17
N ILE A 5 -6.53 3.07 -19.53
CA ILE A 5 -5.28 2.85 -18.80
C ILE A 5 -4.16 2.63 -19.81
N ASP A 6 -3.64 3.75 -20.32
CA ASP A 6 -2.37 3.75 -21.04
C ASP A 6 -1.27 3.27 -20.09
N GLY A 7 -0.40 2.40 -20.61
CA GLY A 7 0.42 1.44 -19.88
C GLY A 7 0.93 1.92 -18.52
N GLY A 8 0.41 1.32 -17.44
CA GLY A 8 1.04 1.40 -16.14
C GLY A 8 2.40 0.73 -16.23
N ILE A 9 3.45 1.51 -16.48
CA ILE A 9 4.84 1.03 -16.46
C ILE A 9 5.05 0.43 -15.06
N HIS A 10 5.16 -0.88 -15.04
CA HIS A 10 5.54 -1.64 -13.87
C HIS A 10 6.95 -1.19 -13.48
N CYS A 11 7.22 -1.03 -12.19
CA CYS A 11 8.51 -0.57 -11.70
C CYS A 11 9.63 -1.40 -12.35
N SER A 12 10.47 -0.77 -13.17
CA SER A 12 11.54 -1.41 -13.94
C SER A 12 12.88 -1.20 -13.23
N GLY A 13 13.60 -2.27 -12.89
CA GLY A 13 14.91 -2.20 -12.22
C GLY A 13 14.86 -1.93 -10.71
N ASN A 14 15.70 -1.02 -10.20
CA ASN A 14 15.84 -0.68 -8.76
C ASN A 14 14.66 0.12 -8.18
N GLU A 15 13.62 0.37 -8.96
CA GLU A 15 12.41 1.13 -8.60
C GLU A 15 11.57 0.57 -7.43
N PRO A 16 11.56 -0.73 -7.08
CA PRO A 16 10.79 -1.23 -5.94
C PRO A 16 11.24 -0.68 -4.59
N GLU A 17 12.55 -0.42 -4.42
CA GLU A 17 13.10 0.15 -3.20
C GLU A 17 12.77 1.64 -3.08
N ALA A 18 12.92 2.38 -4.19
CA ALA A 18 12.51 3.79 -4.26
C ALA A 18 11.01 3.96 -3.95
N CYS A 19 10.15 3.07 -4.46
CA CYS A 19 8.71 3.08 -4.14
C CYS A 19 8.45 2.95 -2.64
N GLY A 20 9.18 2.05 -1.96
CA GLY A 20 9.08 1.86 -0.52
C GLY A 20 9.56 3.07 0.28
N GLU A 21 10.66 3.68 -0.15
CA GLU A 21 11.20 4.88 0.49
C GLU A 21 10.25 6.09 0.35
N GLU A 22 9.63 6.27 -0.82
CA GLU A 22 8.60 7.29 -1.06
C GLU A 22 7.35 7.03 -0.20
N LEU A 23 6.88 5.78 -0.11
CA LEU A 23 5.74 5.41 0.73
C LEU A 23 6.00 5.74 2.20
N ALA A 24 7.17 5.35 2.70
CA ALA A 24 7.54 5.58 4.08
C ALA A 24 7.71 7.09 4.38
N THR A 25 8.28 7.86 3.44
CA THR A 25 8.35 9.34 3.52
C THR A 25 6.95 9.97 3.54
N TYR A 26 6.06 9.52 2.67
CA TYR A 26 4.66 9.96 2.64
C TYR A 26 3.98 9.72 3.98
N ILE A 27 4.15 8.55 4.59
CA ILE A 27 3.52 8.23 5.87
C ILE A 27 4.07 9.13 6.99
N VAL A 28 5.40 9.25 7.11
CA VAL A 28 6.02 10.12 8.13
C VAL A 28 5.52 11.56 8.02
N ARG A 29 5.47 12.11 6.80
CA ARG A 29 5.05 13.50 6.57
C ARG A 29 3.59 13.76 6.95
N ASN A 30 2.71 12.78 6.74
CA ASN A 30 1.26 12.97 6.92
C ASN A 30 0.74 12.46 8.26
N PHE A 31 1.45 11.54 8.92
CA PHE A 31 0.95 10.84 10.11
C PHE A 31 2.00 10.67 11.22
N GLY A 32 3.27 11.01 10.98
CA GLY A 32 4.37 10.79 11.94
C GLY A 32 4.94 9.37 11.90
N SER A 33 5.97 9.11 12.73
CA SER A 33 6.69 7.83 12.79
C SER A 33 6.17 6.85 13.85
N ASP A 34 5.35 7.31 14.79
CA ASP A 34 4.90 6.51 15.95
C ASP A 34 3.61 5.71 15.70
N VAL A 35 3.07 5.81 14.47
CA VAL A 35 1.86 5.12 14.03
C VAL A 35 2.04 3.61 13.94
N ARG A 36 1.00 2.88 14.31
CA ARG A 36 0.90 1.43 14.09
C ARG A 36 0.34 1.16 12.72
N MET A 37 0.96 0.22 12.01
CA MET A 37 0.59 -0.08 10.62
C MET A 37 0.33 -1.55 10.39
N LEU A 38 -0.65 -1.83 9.54
CA LEU A 38 -0.84 -3.13 8.90
C LEU A 38 -0.56 -3.00 7.41
N HIS A 39 0.32 -3.82 6.88
CA HIS A 39 0.59 -3.93 5.45
C HIS A 39 0.00 -5.24 4.90
N ILE A 40 -1.08 -5.12 4.12
CA ILE A 40 -1.79 -6.24 3.51
C ILE A 40 -1.20 -6.50 2.12
N GLY A 41 -0.61 -7.67 1.96
CA GLY A 41 0.14 -8.13 0.78
C GLY A 41 1.63 -7.82 0.91
N TYR A 42 2.49 -8.82 1.03
CA TYR A 42 3.92 -8.62 1.19
C TYR A 42 4.54 -7.99 -0.06
N HIS A 43 5.21 -6.85 0.12
CA HIS A 43 6.00 -6.20 -0.92
C HIS A 43 7.42 -5.92 -0.40
N PRO A 44 8.46 -6.62 -0.89
CA PRO A 44 9.81 -6.59 -0.28
C PRO A 44 10.39 -5.18 -0.19
N GLY A 45 10.25 -4.37 -1.24
CA GLY A 45 10.72 -2.98 -1.25
C GLY A 45 10.00 -2.08 -0.26
N HIS A 46 8.70 -2.29 -0.05
CA HIS A 46 7.94 -1.52 0.94
C HIS A 46 8.35 -1.93 2.34
N ILE A 47 8.39 -3.24 2.62
CA ILE A 47 8.72 -3.74 3.96
C ILE A 47 10.14 -3.33 4.33
N LYS A 48 11.13 -3.47 3.44
CA LYS A 48 12.52 -3.04 3.67
C LYS A 48 12.64 -1.56 4.04
N ALA A 49 11.83 -0.68 3.47
CA ALA A 49 11.84 0.75 3.79
C ALA A 49 11.08 1.08 5.08
N LEU A 50 9.90 0.48 5.28
CA LEU A 50 9.04 0.76 6.42
C LEU A 50 9.67 0.30 7.74
N VAL A 51 10.30 -0.88 7.79
CA VAL A 51 10.95 -1.39 9.01
C VAL A 51 12.08 -0.51 9.52
N LYS A 52 12.69 0.33 8.66
CA LYS A 52 13.74 1.27 9.06
C LYS A 52 13.18 2.52 9.76
N ARG A 53 11.92 2.86 9.51
CA ARG A 53 11.30 4.13 9.96
C ARG A 53 10.22 3.94 11.01
N PHE A 54 9.66 2.74 11.14
CA PHE A 54 8.52 2.47 11.99
C PHE A 54 8.77 1.23 12.87
N GLN A 55 8.51 1.36 14.16
CA GLN A 55 8.70 0.26 15.13
C GLN A 55 7.51 -0.71 15.18
N ARG A 56 6.31 -0.27 14.78
CA ARG A 56 5.06 -1.02 14.91
C ARG A 56 4.45 -1.31 13.55
N LEU A 57 4.90 -2.39 12.93
CA LEU A 57 4.47 -2.83 11.60
C LEU A 57 4.08 -4.31 11.62
N TYR A 58 2.83 -4.60 11.27
CA TYR A 58 2.34 -5.93 10.96
C TYR A 58 2.29 -6.12 9.44
N VAL A 59 2.56 -7.34 8.97
CA VAL A 59 2.48 -7.67 7.54
C VAL A 59 1.69 -8.95 7.38
N THR A 60 0.69 -8.93 6.50
CA THR A 60 -0.10 -10.11 6.15
C THR A 60 0.05 -10.47 4.67
N ASP A 61 -0.06 -11.75 4.34
CA ASP A 61 -0.12 -12.23 2.95
C ASP A 61 -1.08 -13.43 2.82
N LEU A 62 -1.56 -13.68 1.61
CA LEU A 62 -2.33 -14.89 1.25
C LEU A 62 -1.45 -15.95 0.57
N ASN A 63 -0.24 -15.59 0.14
CA ASN A 63 0.71 -16.50 -0.47
C ASN A 63 1.34 -17.40 0.61
N LYS A 64 0.96 -18.68 0.60
CA LYS A 64 1.45 -19.73 1.50
C LYS A 64 2.97 -19.87 1.50
N ASP A 65 3.65 -19.50 0.41
CA ASP A 65 5.11 -19.53 0.33
C ASP A 65 5.77 -18.39 1.12
N THR A 66 5.02 -17.36 1.50
CA THR A 66 5.51 -16.22 2.29
C THR A 66 5.00 -16.26 3.73
N VAL A 67 3.76 -16.70 3.94
CA VAL A 67 3.14 -16.80 5.26
C VAL A 67 3.99 -17.66 6.21
N GLY A 68 4.14 -17.20 7.45
CA GLY A 68 4.92 -17.85 8.49
C GLY A 68 6.42 -17.61 8.41
N LYS A 69 6.96 -17.14 7.27
CA LYS A 69 8.39 -16.81 7.13
C LYS A 69 8.70 -15.48 7.79
N VAL A 70 9.96 -15.33 8.22
CA VAL A 70 10.52 -14.05 8.67
C VAL A 70 11.17 -13.34 7.48
N LYS A 71 10.76 -12.10 7.22
CA LYS A 71 11.30 -11.24 6.17
C LYS A 71 11.60 -9.86 6.76
N HIS A 72 12.83 -9.38 6.58
CA HIS A 72 13.27 -8.10 7.14
C HIS A 72 12.99 -7.96 8.66
N GLY A 73 13.14 -9.07 9.40
CA GLY A 73 12.88 -9.12 10.85
C GLY A 73 11.41 -9.24 11.26
N LEU A 74 10.47 -9.23 10.32
CA LEU A 74 9.04 -9.38 10.58
C LEU A 74 8.52 -10.75 10.18
N LYS A 75 7.69 -11.37 11.03
CA LYS A 75 6.94 -12.57 10.67
C LYS A 75 5.77 -12.18 9.77
N ILE A 76 5.66 -12.82 8.61
CA ILE A 76 4.51 -12.63 7.72
C ILE A 76 3.33 -13.43 8.28
N ILE A 77 2.24 -12.73 8.58
CA ILE A 77 1.01 -13.27 9.17
C ILE A 77 0.07 -13.73 8.05
N ASP A 78 -0.74 -14.75 8.31
CA ASP A 78 -1.76 -15.18 7.37
C ASP A 78 -2.85 -14.11 7.20
N GLY A 79 -3.28 -13.86 5.97
CA GLY A 79 -4.31 -12.86 5.64
C GLY A 79 -5.67 -13.10 6.31
N SER A 80 -5.95 -14.30 6.82
CA SER A 80 -7.12 -14.56 7.69
C SER A 80 -7.17 -13.69 8.94
N LYS A 81 -6.03 -13.13 9.37
CA LYS A 81 -5.93 -12.23 10.53
C LYS A 81 -6.16 -10.75 10.21
N ASN A 82 -6.44 -10.39 8.95
CA ASN A 82 -6.62 -9.00 8.55
C ASN A 82 -7.67 -8.26 9.41
N SER A 83 -8.86 -8.84 9.60
CA SER A 83 -9.95 -8.16 10.34
C SER A 83 -9.58 -7.87 11.80
N GLU A 84 -8.88 -8.80 12.46
CA GLU A 84 -8.38 -8.64 13.82
C GLU A 84 -7.36 -7.50 13.89
N LEU A 85 -6.33 -7.57 13.04
CA LEU A 85 -5.23 -6.61 13.04
C LEU A 85 -5.64 -5.19 12.61
N ILE A 86 -6.67 -5.05 11.76
CA ILE A 86 -7.21 -3.73 11.39
C ILE A 86 -7.68 -2.96 12.63
N GLY A 87 -8.22 -3.64 13.64
CA GLY A 87 -8.65 -3.02 14.89
C GLY A 87 -7.51 -2.40 15.70
N ASP A 88 -6.32 -2.99 15.61
CA ASP A 88 -5.17 -2.69 16.49
C ASP A 88 -4.19 -1.66 15.92
N VAL A 89 -4.36 -1.27 14.67
CA VAL A 89 -3.46 -0.34 13.96
C VAL A 89 -4.12 1.01 13.70
N ASP A 90 -3.32 2.00 13.31
CA ASP A 90 -3.80 3.34 12.97
C ASP A 90 -3.94 3.50 11.44
N ILE A 91 -3.04 2.86 10.69
CA ILE A 91 -2.99 2.89 9.22
C ILE A 91 -3.00 1.48 8.63
N VAL A 92 -3.77 1.28 7.57
CA VAL A 92 -3.84 0.02 6.81
C VAL A 92 -3.40 0.27 5.38
N LEU A 93 -2.26 -0.31 4.99
CA LEU A 93 -1.73 -0.30 3.63
C LEU A 93 -2.30 -1.51 2.88
N ILE A 94 -3.02 -1.27 1.78
CA ILE A 94 -3.80 -2.29 1.09
C ILE A 94 -3.26 -2.47 -0.33
N THR A 95 -2.82 -3.68 -0.67
CA THR A 95 -2.41 -4.00 -2.05
C THR A 95 -3.56 -3.78 -3.04
N GLY A 96 -3.24 -3.20 -4.19
CA GLY A 96 -4.16 -3.06 -5.31
C GLY A 96 -4.69 -4.39 -5.85
N SER A 97 -3.98 -5.51 -5.64
CA SER A 97 -4.48 -6.83 -6.03
C SER A 97 -5.70 -7.28 -5.24
N ALA A 98 -5.97 -6.71 -4.05
CA ALA A 98 -7.19 -6.97 -3.28
C ALA A 98 -8.46 -6.55 -4.04
N ILE A 99 -8.35 -5.60 -4.98
CA ILE A 99 -9.45 -5.19 -5.85
C ILE A 99 -9.83 -6.32 -6.80
N VAL A 100 -8.84 -7.00 -7.39
CA VAL A 100 -9.05 -8.10 -8.34
C VAL A 100 -9.52 -9.36 -7.60
N ASN A 101 -8.96 -9.62 -6.42
CA ASN A 101 -9.26 -10.80 -5.61
C ASN A 101 -10.58 -10.71 -4.81
N LYS A 102 -11.40 -9.67 -5.05
CA LYS A 102 -12.70 -9.42 -4.40
C LYS A 102 -12.67 -9.25 -2.88
N THR A 103 -11.50 -9.15 -2.26
CA THR A 103 -11.34 -8.97 -0.80
C THR A 103 -11.32 -7.50 -0.38
N ILE A 104 -11.21 -6.56 -1.34
CA ILE A 104 -11.11 -5.12 -1.02
C ILE A 104 -12.31 -4.59 -0.23
N TYR A 105 -13.52 -5.08 -0.51
CA TYR A 105 -14.73 -4.56 0.12
C TYR A 105 -14.77 -4.87 1.62
N ASP A 106 -14.44 -6.10 2.00
CA ASP A 106 -14.41 -6.51 3.41
C ASP A 106 -13.33 -5.74 4.18
N ILE A 107 -12.15 -5.58 3.58
CA ILE A 107 -11.05 -4.80 4.17
C ILE A 107 -11.48 -3.34 4.37
N VAL A 108 -12.03 -2.69 3.34
CA VAL A 108 -12.44 -1.28 3.42
C VAL A 108 -13.59 -1.07 4.40
N LYS A 109 -14.53 -2.02 4.48
CA LYS A 109 -15.62 -1.98 5.46
C LYS A 109 -15.09 -2.04 6.89
N GLU A 110 -14.13 -2.91 7.19
CA GLU A 110 -13.51 -2.98 8.52
C GLU A 110 -12.68 -1.72 8.81
N VAL A 111 -11.90 -1.21 7.85
CA VAL A 111 -11.18 0.07 7.97
C VAL A 111 -12.14 1.21 8.32
N TYR A 112 -13.26 1.31 7.60
CA TYR A 112 -14.27 2.34 7.84
C TYR A 112 -14.94 2.18 9.21
N LYS A 113 -15.37 0.96 9.55
CA LYS A 113 -16.02 0.63 10.82
C LYS A 113 -15.16 0.96 12.03
N HIS A 114 -13.85 0.72 11.94
CA HIS A 114 -12.89 0.99 13.00
C HIS A 114 -12.29 2.40 12.96
N GLY A 115 -12.74 3.26 12.03
CA GLY A 115 -12.25 4.64 11.91
C GLY A 115 -10.77 4.75 11.52
N LYS A 116 -10.23 3.76 10.81
CA LYS A 116 -8.82 3.67 10.44
C LYS A 116 -8.53 4.41 9.14
N VAL A 117 -7.26 4.75 8.92
CA VAL A 117 -6.81 5.32 7.64
C VAL A 117 -6.39 4.20 6.71
N GLY A 118 -7.13 4.00 5.60
CA GLY A 118 -6.74 3.06 4.56
C GLY A 118 -5.95 3.73 3.45
N ILE A 119 -4.90 3.09 2.97
CA ILE A 119 -4.11 3.55 1.82
C ILE A 119 -3.97 2.39 0.83
N ILE A 120 -4.66 2.48 -0.31
CA ILE A 120 -4.50 1.51 -1.39
C ILE A 120 -3.25 1.86 -2.18
N TYR A 121 -2.36 0.89 -2.39
CA TYR A 121 -1.14 1.06 -3.17
C TYR A 121 -1.10 0.19 -4.44
N GLY A 122 -0.36 0.64 -5.44
CA GLY A 122 -0.11 -0.09 -6.69
C GLY A 122 -0.68 0.59 -7.94
N VAL A 123 0.03 0.44 -9.06
CA VAL A 123 -0.30 1.13 -10.34
C VAL A 123 -1.68 0.73 -10.87
N SER A 124 -2.01 -0.57 -10.85
CA SER A 124 -3.25 -1.10 -11.42
C SER A 124 -4.51 -0.74 -10.61
N ALA A 125 -4.35 -0.21 -9.40
CA ALA A 125 -5.48 0.15 -8.55
C ALA A 125 -6.05 1.55 -8.83
N LYS A 126 -5.34 2.44 -9.54
CA LYS A 126 -5.78 3.84 -9.71
C LYS A 126 -7.16 3.94 -10.36
N GLY A 127 -7.35 3.23 -11.48
CA GLY A 127 -8.62 3.26 -12.23
C GLY A 127 -9.78 2.70 -11.42
N ALA A 128 -9.57 1.54 -10.77
CA ALA A 128 -10.59 0.93 -9.94
C ALA A 128 -10.92 1.77 -8.69
N TYR A 129 -9.91 2.30 -8.00
CA TYR A 129 -10.10 3.18 -6.85
C TYR A 129 -10.94 4.42 -7.21
N ALA A 130 -10.67 5.06 -8.35
CA ALA A 130 -11.43 6.24 -8.81
C ALA A 130 -12.92 5.94 -9.03
N LEU A 131 -13.26 4.73 -9.49
CA LEU A 131 -14.65 4.29 -9.66
C LEU A 131 -15.30 3.95 -8.31
N LEU A 132 -14.58 3.20 -7.46
CA LEU A 132 -15.10 2.74 -6.16
C LEU A 132 -15.38 3.90 -5.21
N LYS A 133 -14.48 4.90 -5.17
CA LYS A 133 -14.64 6.10 -4.34
C LYS A 133 -15.91 6.90 -4.66
N LYS A 134 -16.35 6.90 -5.92
CA LYS A 134 -17.57 7.59 -6.33
C LYS A 134 -18.85 6.82 -5.97
N LYS A 135 -18.76 5.49 -5.82
CA LYS A 135 -19.91 4.61 -5.62
C LYS A 135 -20.16 4.24 -4.16
N PHE A 136 -19.12 4.20 -3.34
CA PHE A 136 -19.18 3.64 -1.99
C PHE A 136 -18.64 4.64 -0.97
N LYS A 137 -19.46 4.96 0.04
CA LYS A 137 -19.11 5.94 1.09
C LYS A 137 -17.94 5.46 1.96
N GLU A 138 -17.77 4.15 2.10
CA GLU A 138 -16.72 3.51 2.89
C GLU A 138 -15.33 3.82 2.32
N PHE A 139 -15.25 4.17 1.03
CA PHE A 139 -14.02 4.60 0.38
C PHE A 139 -13.66 6.08 0.66
N ALA A 140 -14.47 6.82 1.43
CA ALA A 140 -14.17 8.19 1.79
C ALA A 140 -12.92 8.31 2.68
N SER A 141 -12.67 7.34 3.57
CA SER A 141 -11.48 7.27 4.43
C SER A 141 -10.27 6.62 3.75
N ILE A 142 -10.44 6.16 2.50
CA ILE A 142 -9.40 5.48 1.74
C ILE A 142 -8.64 6.49 0.88
N LYS A 143 -7.32 6.50 1.02
CA LYS A 143 -6.38 7.23 0.18
C LYS A 143 -5.79 6.28 -0.87
N TYR A 144 -5.26 6.85 -1.94
CA TYR A 144 -4.50 6.10 -2.95
C TYR A 144 -3.06 6.59 -2.98
N PHE A 145 -2.11 5.65 -3.08
CA PHE A 145 -0.69 5.94 -3.18
C PHE A 145 -0.04 5.16 -4.32
N CYS A 146 0.54 5.87 -5.27
CA CYS A 146 1.53 5.30 -6.19
C CYS A 146 2.37 6.43 -6.82
N PRO A 147 3.68 6.48 -6.55
CA PRO A 147 4.54 7.57 -7.00
C PRO A 147 4.71 7.57 -8.53
N TYR A 148 4.46 6.44 -9.19
CA TYR A 148 4.63 6.27 -10.64
C TYR A 148 3.32 6.33 -11.44
N SER A 149 2.19 6.57 -10.78
CA SER A 149 0.87 6.55 -11.43
C SER A 149 0.43 7.90 -12.02
N VAL A 150 1.20 8.96 -11.79
CA VAL A 150 1.04 10.24 -12.47
C VAL A 150 1.80 10.16 -13.79
N ALA A 151 1.11 10.42 -14.90
CA ALA A 151 1.77 10.63 -16.18
C ALA A 151 2.88 11.66 -15.94
N LYS A 152 4.13 11.28 -16.23
CA LYS A 152 5.26 12.20 -16.16
C LYS A 152 4.96 13.35 -17.12
N HIS A 153 4.48 14.48 -16.62
CA HIS A 153 4.75 15.73 -17.32
C HIS A 153 6.24 15.99 -17.13
N HIS A 154 6.94 15.88 -18.25
CA HIS A 154 8.31 16.26 -18.56
C HIS A 154 9.39 16.16 -17.48
N SER A 155 10.42 15.40 -17.86
CA SER A 155 11.78 15.47 -17.38
C SER A 155 12.24 16.90 -17.09
N GLU A 156 12.38 17.28 -15.82
CA GLU A 156 13.32 18.34 -15.40
C GLU A 156 13.64 18.35 -13.90
N ASP A 157 12.85 17.71 -13.03
CA ASP A 157 13.03 17.83 -11.56
C ASP A 157 13.62 16.59 -10.84
N ARG A 158 14.40 15.75 -11.53
CA ARG A 158 15.17 14.71 -10.80
C ARG A 158 16.42 15.37 -10.20
N PRO A 159 16.59 15.38 -8.87
CA PRO A 159 17.85 15.82 -8.29
C PRO A 159 18.99 14.93 -8.84
N PRO A 160 20.16 15.50 -9.15
CA PRO A 160 21.26 14.74 -9.69
C PRO A 160 21.62 13.59 -8.74
N PRO A 161 22.10 12.45 -9.27
CA PRO A 161 22.61 11.38 -8.43
C PRO A 161 23.67 11.97 -7.48
N ARG A 162 23.52 11.70 -6.18
CA ARG A 162 24.48 12.13 -5.18
C ARG A 162 25.86 11.57 -5.55
N PRO A 163 26.93 12.38 -5.37
CA PRO A 163 28.29 12.04 -5.78
C PRO A 163 28.80 10.75 -5.16
#